data_AF-A0A6C0I706-F1
#
_entry.id   AF-A0A6C0I706-F1
#
_cell.length_a   1.000
_cell.length_b   1.000
_cell.length_c   1.000
_cell.angle_alpha   90.00
_cell.angle_beta   90.00
_cell.angle_gamma   90.00
#
_symmetry.space_group_name_H-M   'P 1'
#
loop_
_entity.id
_entity.type
_entity.pdbx_description
1 polymer ?
#
loop_
_entity_poly.entity_id
_entity_poly.type
_entity_poly.pdbx_seq_one_letter_code
_entity_poly.pdbx_strand_id
1 'polypeptide(L)'
;MTTICEHCENIITKNNLTKHQKTETCIKIQKLLINANNKYNNKLLEIENINKELLIKLQVLTEENNKLRTEIKTFEKSNEGYLKLVEIVNNKPDVIKKDNIKDNTFQIDIIMNNKQFNKTKYKDVPEDIVKKDIQSLKLKDNYQLEYREEDGYINITNLCKAGGKQFKHWNSIDKTKRFLDVLSSTVGIPTNEIIKYESGAIHERSTWAHPQVSINIAQWISPEFDVLVSKWVYEIMITGKVDISDNKTTQELDHMNKENKLLKNRIKLLESKVLQKQPRQTFEENKNVVYIVTTEYKEAQGHYKIGKAQDLQKRLSTLNTSDKHEVIYSTSCKTKKKMDLLEQIVHDKLDDKRIEPNKEWFVSEEDAEDFIKIIEECKQLVNK
;
A
#
# COMPACT_ATOMS: atom_id res chain seq x y z
N MET A 1 50.99 -51.10 -37.43
CA MET A 1 50.02 -49.99 -37.28
C MET A 1 50.01 -49.54 -35.83
N THR A 2 50.29 -48.26 -35.59
CA THR A 2 50.21 -47.61 -34.27
C THR A 2 48.81 -47.02 -34.05
N THR A 3 48.42 -46.85 -32.79
CA THR A 3 47.14 -46.31 -32.29
C THR A 3 47.38 -45.48 -31.04
N ILE A 4 46.56 -44.46 -30.81
CA ILE A 4 46.65 -43.60 -29.64
C ILE A 4 45.72 -44.12 -28.55
N CYS A 5 46.16 -44.11 -27.30
CA CYS A 5 45.30 -44.45 -26.16
C CYS A 5 44.33 -43.31 -25.84
N GLU A 6 43.03 -43.59 -25.76
CA GLU A 6 41.97 -42.61 -25.46
C GLU A 6 42.01 -42.08 -24.02
N HIS A 7 42.78 -42.71 -23.13
CA HIS A 7 42.88 -42.29 -21.73
C HIS A 7 44.12 -41.42 -21.44
N CYS A 8 45.23 -41.62 -22.15
CA CYS A 8 46.50 -40.98 -21.81
C CYS A 8 47.27 -40.46 -23.01
N GLU A 9 46.67 -40.50 -24.20
CA GLU A 9 47.19 -39.97 -25.47
C GLU A 9 48.54 -40.55 -25.93
N ASN A 10 49.01 -41.63 -25.29
CA ASN A 10 50.24 -42.30 -25.67
C ASN A 10 50.08 -43.09 -26.98
N ILE A 11 51.09 -43.00 -27.85
CA ILE A 11 51.17 -43.75 -29.11
C ILE A 11 51.66 -45.17 -28.83
N ILE A 12 50.85 -46.17 -29.16
CA ILE A 12 51.10 -47.59 -28.85
C ILE A 12 50.86 -48.42 -30.12
N THR A 13 51.57 -49.53 -30.28
CA THR A 13 51.28 -50.50 -31.36
C THR A 13 49.93 -51.18 -31.12
N LYS A 14 49.10 -51.39 -32.16
CA LYS A 14 47.75 -52.01 -32.04
C LYS A 14 47.71 -53.26 -31.15
N ASN A 15 48.71 -54.14 -31.29
CA ASN A 15 48.77 -55.42 -30.55
C ASN A 15 48.98 -55.26 -29.04
N ASN A 16 49.49 -54.10 -28.58
CA ASN A 16 49.83 -53.84 -27.18
C ASN A 16 48.83 -52.89 -26.49
N LEU A 17 47.82 -52.38 -27.20
CA LEU A 17 46.86 -51.40 -26.66
C LEU A 17 46.11 -51.93 -25.44
N THR A 18 45.61 -53.16 -25.50
CA THR A 18 44.86 -53.80 -24.42
C THR A 18 45.74 -54.09 -23.19
N LYS A 19 47.03 -54.38 -23.39
CA LYS A 19 47.99 -54.55 -22.28
C LYS A 19 48.34 -53.19 -21.65
N HIS A 20 48.50 -52.15 -22.47
CA HIS A 20 48.75 -50.79 -22.01
C HIS A 20 47.58 -50.23 -21.18
N GLN A 21 46.34 -50.40 -21.62
CA GLN A 21 45.14 -49.93 -20.89
C GLN A 21 45.00 -50.57 -19.50
N LYS A 22 45.62 -51.74 -19.28
CA LYS A 22 45.67 -52.43 -17.98
C LYS A 22 46.84 -52.02 -17.09
N THR A 23 47.73 -51.15 -17.56
CA THR A 23 48.83 -50.62 -16.73
C THR A 23 48.29 -49.70 -15.66
N GLU A 24 48.93 -49.71 -14.49
CA GLU A 24 48.53 -48.90 -13.34
C GLU A 24 48.51 -47.40 -13.70
N THR A 25 49.48 -46.95 -14.50
CA THR A 25 49.57 -45.57 -14.97
C THR A 25 48.40 -45.19 -15.87
N CYS A 26 48.06 -46.01 -16.87
CA CYS A 26 46.94 -45.74 -17.76
C CYS A 26 45.59 -45.77 -17.03
N ILE A 27 45.39 -46.72 -16.10
CA ILE A 27 44.18 -46.81 -15.27
C ILE A 27 44.05 -45.58 -14.37
N LYS A 28 45.15 -45.09 -13.78
CA LYS A 28 45.13 -43.91 -12.92
C LYS A 28 44.72 -42.67 -13.70
N ILE A 29 45.23 -42.48 -14.92
CA ILE A 29 44.85 -41.37 -15.79
C ILE A 29 43.37 -41.49 -16.20
N GLN A 30 42.90 -42.69 -16.57
CA GLN A 30 41.50 -42.94 -16.87
C GLN A 30 40.57 -42.55 -15.70
N LYS A 31 40.92 -42.94 -14.46
CA LYS A 31 40.15 -42.57 -13.26
C LYS A 31 40.12 -41.05 -13.03
N LEU A 32 41.25 -40.37 -13.24
CA LEU A 32 41.32 -38.91 -13.11
C LEU A 32 40.43 -38.21 -14.15
N LEU A 33 40.45 -38.68 -15.39
CA LEU A 33 39.58 -38.17 -16.45
C LEU A 33 38.09 -38.38 -16.14
N ILE A 34 37.71 -39.58 -15.68
CA ILE A 34 36.32 -39.87 -15.28
C ILE A 34 35.89 -38.95 -14.14
N ASN A 35 36.73 -38.76 -13.12
CA ASN A 35 36.41 -37.88 -12.00
C ASN A 35 36.29 -36.41 -12.42
N ALA A 36 37.17 -35.94 -13.30
CA ALA A 36 37.11 -34.59 -13.86
C ALA A 36 35.84 -34.37 -14.68
N ASN A 37 35.47 -35.33 -15.54
CA ASN A 37 34.24 -35.29 -16.33
C ASN A 37 32.99 -35.31 -15.44
N ASN A 38 32.95 -36.16 -14.42
CA ASN A 38 31.83 -36.19 -13.47
C ASN A 38 31.69 -34.85 -12.72
N LYS A 39 32.80 -34.26 -12.28
CA LYS A 39 32.79 -32.94 -11.63
C LYS A 39 32.31 -31.84 -12.57
N TYR A 40 32.70 -31.88 -13.84
CA TYR A 40 32.25 -30.95 -14.86
C TYR A 40 30.74 -31.10 -15.14
N ASN A 41 30.27 -32.33 -15.35
CA ASN A 41 28.87 -32.63 -15.61
C ASN A 41 27.95 -32.22 -14.45
N ASN A 42 28.39 -32.41 -13.21
CA ASN A 42 27.63 -31.95 -12.04
C ASN A 42 27.50 -30.42 -12.01
N LYS A 43 28.58 -29.68 -12.30
CA LYS A 43 28.54 -28.22 -12.41
C LYS A 43 27.64 -27.76 -13.55
N LEU A 44 27.67 -28.47 -14.69
CA LEU A 44 26.80 -28.16 -15.83
C LEU A 44 25.33 -28.33 -15.45
N LEU A 45 24.99 -29.41 -14.74
CA LEU A 45 23.63 -29.66 -14.25
C LEU A 45 23.18 -28.59 -13.24
N GLU A 46 24.06 -28.14 -12.34
CA GLU A 46 23.78 -27.03 -11.42
C GLU A 46 23.46 -25.73 -12.18
N ILE A 47 24.26 -25.40 -13.20
CA ILE A 47 24.03 -24.21 -14.05
C ILE A 47 22.70 -24.33 -14.81
N GLU A 48 22.38 -25.51 -15.36
CA GLU A 48 21.11 -25.75 -16.05
C GLU A 48 19.91 -25.57 -15.12
N ASN A 49 20.00 -26.00 -13.87
CA ASN A 49 18.95 -25.82 -12.87
C ASN A 49 18.76 -24.34 -12.51
N ILE A 50 19.86 -23.61 -12.32
CA ILE A 50 19.82 -22.16 -12.06
C ILE A 50 19.17 -21.42 -13.25
N ASN A 51 19.54 -21.78 -14.48
CA ASN A 51 18.96 -21.17 -15.68
C ASN A 51 17.45 -21.43 -15.79
N LYS A 52 16.98 -22.65 -15.46
CA LYS A 52 15.54 -22.96 -15.41
C LYS A 52 14.82 -22.10 -14.37
N GLU A 53 15.39 -21.92 -13.19
CA GLU A 53 14.81 -21.08 -12.14
C GLU A 53 14.73 -19.60 -12.57
N LEU A 54 15.80 -19.09 -13.18
CA LEU A 54 15.83 -17.72 -13.72
C LEU A 54 14.80 -17.53 -14.84
N LEU A 55 14.60 -18.53 -15.70
CA LEU A 55 13.61 -18.47 -16.77
C LEU A 55 12.17 -18.33 -16.22
N ILE A 56 11.86 -19.10 -15.16
CA ILE A 56 10.55 -19.01 -14.48
C ILE A 56 10.37 -17.63 -13.85
N LYS A 57 11.39 -17.10 -13.16
CA LYS A 57 11.35 -15.75 -12.58
C LYS A 57 11.14 -14.66 -13.63
N LEU A 58 11.81 -14.76 -14.78
CA LEU A 58 11.63 -13.84 -15.91
C LEU A 58 10.19 -13.90 -16.46
N GLN A 59 9.61 -15.09 -16.55
CA GLN A 59 8.24 -15.26 -17.02
C GLN A 59 7.23 -14.58 -16.08
N VAL A 60 7.36 -14.78 -14.77
CA VAL A 60 6.50 -14.15 -13.75
C VAL A 60 6.61 -12.62 -13.82
N LEU A 61 7.83 -12.07 -13.86
CA LEU A 61 8.04 -10.62 -13.98
C LEU A 61 7.47 -10.05 -15.28
N THR A 62 7.49 -10.82 -16.37
CA THR A 62 6.91 -10.40 -17.66
C THR A 62 5.38 -10.33 -17.58
N GLU A 63 4.74 -11.30 -16.92
CA GLU A 63 3.29 -11.30 -16.69
C GLU A 63 2.86 -10.13 -15.79
N GLU A 64 3.60 -9.84 -14.73
CA GLU A 64 3.33 -8.69 -13.85
C GLU A 64 3.47 -7.36 -14.58
N ASN A 65 4.52 -7.19 -15.39
CA ASN A 65 4.69 -6.00 -16.21
C ASN A 65 3.55 -5.81 -17.22
N ASN A 66 3.05 -6.90 -17.81
CA ASN A 66 1.91 -6.83 -18.71
C ASN A 66 0.63 -6.40 -18.00
N LYS A 67 0.37 -6.90 -16.78
CA LYS A 67 -0.76 -6.45 -15.95
C LYS A 67 -0.67 -4.95 -15.64
N LEU A 68 0.48 -4.48 -15.16
CA LEU A 68 0.69 -3.06 -14.88
C LEU A 68 0.48 -2.18 -16.12
N ARG A 69 0.95 -2.63 -17.29
CA ARG A 69 0.71 -1.91 -18.56
C ARG A 69 -0.78 -1.83 -18.91
N THR A 70 -1.57 -2.87 -18.61
CA THR A 70 -3.02 -2.82 -18.83
C THR A 70 -3.71 -1.85 -17.87
N GLU A 71 -3.28 -1.82 -16.60
CA GLU A 71 -3.81 -0.89 -15.59
C GLU A 71 -3.48 0.57 -15.90
N ILE A 72 -2.27 0.85 -16.40
CA ILE A 72 -1.89 2.19 -16.87
C ILE A 72 -2.81 2.62 -18.02
N LYS A 73 -3.05 1.75 -19.00
CA LYS A 73 -3.93 2.06 -20.14
C LYS A 73 -5.38 2.30 -19.72
N THR A 74 -5.90 1.59 -18.71
CA THR A 74 -7.26 1.85 -18.20
C THR A 74 -7.33 3.18 -17.46
N PHE A 75 -6.29 3.52 -16.69
CA PHE A 75 -6.19 4.80 -16.01
C PHE A 75 -6.08 5.98 -16.99
N GLU A 76 -5.27 5.86 -18.03
CA GLU A 76 -5.14 6.86 -19.09
C GLU A 76 -6.48 7.15 -19.79
N LYS A 77 -7.25 6.10 -20.13
CA LYS A 77 -8.60 6.25 -20.70
C LYS A 77 -9.57 6.97 -19.77
N SER A 78 -9.51 6.66 -18.47
CA SER A 78 -10.32 7.34 -17.47
C SER A 78 -9.96 8.83 -17.40
N ASN A 79 -8.66 9.14 -17.40
CA ASN A 79 -8.14 10.51 -17.34
C ASN A 79 -8.52 11.33 -18.59
N GLU A 80 -8.54 10.72 -19.77
CA GLU A 80 -9.03 11.35 -21.00
C GLU A 80 -10.52 11.74 -20.90
N GLY A 81 -11.33 10.92 -20.22
CA GLY A 81 -12.72 11.24 -19.89
C GLY A 81 -12.86 12.45 -18.96
N TYR A 82 -11.99 12.53 -17.93
CA TYR A 82 -11.95 13.68 -17.03
C TYR A 82 -11.50 14.97 -17.74
N LEU A 83 -10.51 14.90 -18.63
CA LEU A 83 -10.06 16.06 -19.42
C LEU A 83 -11.18 16.62 -20.31
N LYS A 84 -11.94 15.75 -20.97
CA LYS A 84 -13.12 16.14 -21.77
C LYS A 84 -14.19 16.84 -20.91
N LEU A 85 -14.42 16.38 -19.69
CA LEU A 85 -15.36 17.03 -18.75
C LEU A 85 -14.87 18.41 -18.28
N VAL A 86 -13.57 18.56 -18.04
CA VAL A 86 -12.97 19.86 -17.66
C VAL A 86 -13.06 20.87 -18.81
N GLU A 87 -12.85 20.46 -20.06
CA GLU A 87 -13.06 21.32 -21.24
C GLU A 87 -14.52 21.76 -21.39
N ILE A 88 -15.48 20.88 -21.12
CA ILE A 88 -16.91 21.24 -21.14
C ILE A 88 -17.25 22.26 -20.05
N VAL A 89 -16.65 22.15 -18.86
CA VAL A 89 -16.88 23.08 -17.75
C VAL A 89 -16.26 24.46 -18.03
N ASN A 90 -15.07 24.50 -18.63
CA ASN A 90 -14.38 25.75 -18.94
C ASN A 90 -15.00 26.53 -20.12
N ASN A 91 -15.80 25.87 -20.96
CA ASN A 91 -16.46 26.47 -22.13
C ASN A 91 -17.91 26.95 -21.89
N LYS A 92 -18.40 26.97 -20.63
CA LYS A 92 -19.70 27.58 -20.30
C LYS A 92 -19.54 29.08 -19.99
N PRO A 93 -20.20 30.00 -20.71
CA PRO A 93 -20.12 31.42 -20.41
C PRO A 93 -20.90 31.79 -19.15
N ASP A 94 -20.30 32.70 -18.36
CA ASP A 94 -20.79 33.28 -17.12
C ASP A 94 -22.27 33.71 -17.17
N VAL A 95 -23.11 33.01 -16.41
CA VAL A 95 -24.32 33.60 -15.82
C VAL A 95 -24.50 33.00 -14.44
N ILE A 96 -24.13 33.75 -13.39
CA ILE A 96 -24.96 33.96 -12.19
C ILE A 96 -24.42 35.21 -11.48
N LYS A 97 -25.34 36.16 -11.30
CA LYS A 97 -25.17 37.47 -10.70
C LYS A 97 -24.86 37.36 -9.21
N LYS A 98 -23.97 38.24 -8.73
CA LYS A 98 -23.84 38.58 -7.31
C LYS A 98 -25.14 39.24 -6.85
N ASP A 99 -25.89 38.60 -5.95
CA ASP A 99 -26.81 39.30 -5.05
C ASP A 99 -26.94 38.55 -3.71
N ASN A 100 -26.57 39.29 -2.66
CA ASN A 100 -26.88 39.17 -1.24
C ASN A 100 -27.73 37.98 -0.75
N ILE A 101 -27.13 37.02 -0.04
CA ILE A 101 -27.81 36.24 1.02
C ILE A 101 -26.86 36.13 2.22
N LYS A 102 -27.38 36.56 3.37
CA LYS A 102 -26.74 36.58 4.69
C LYS A 102 -26.42 35.18 5.20
N ASP A 103 -25.28 35.09 5.87
CA ASP A 103 -24.80 33.98 6.68
C ASP A 103 -25.89 33.38 7.56
N ASN A 104 -26.26 32.12 7.29
CA ASN A 104 -26.66 31.12 8.28
C ASN A 104 -27.06 29.82 7.57
N THR A 105 -26.13 28.89 7.33
CA THR A 105 -26.41 27.43 7.37
C THR A 105 -25.14 26.60 7.22
N PHE A 106 -24.80 25.87 8.30
CA PHE A 106 -24.29 24.50 8.33
C PHE A 106 -23.26 24.07 7.27
N GLN A 107 -21.97 24.19 7.60
CA GLN A 107 -20.91 23.38 6.99
C GLN A 107 -20.96 21.97 7.60
N ILE A 108 -21.35 20.99 6.79
CA ILE A 108 -20.97 19.60 7.01
C ILE A 108 -19.64 19.41 6.29
N ASP A 109 -18.56 19.34 7.07
CA ASP A 109 -17.24 18.94 6.61
C ASP A 109 -17.26 17.48 6.15
N ILE A 110 -17.34 17.26 4.85
CA ILE A 110 -16.82 16.03 4.23
C ILE A 110 -15.41 16.33 3.75
N ILE A 111 -14.47 16.37 4.68
CA ILE A 111 -13.05 16.25 4.35
C ILE A 111 -12.70 14.77 4.49
N MET A 112 -12.66 14.06 3.35
CA MET A 112 -11.57 13.11 3.12
C MET A 112 -11.18 13.10 1.64
N ASN A 113 -10.04 13.75 1.41
CA ASN A 113 -8.90 13.22 0.67
C ASN A 113 -9.16 12.71 -0.75
N ASN A 114 -8.91 13.57 -1.74
CA ASN A 114 -8.05 13.25 -2.91
C ASN A 114 -7.88 14.44 -3.86
N LYS A 115 -7.51 15.61 -3.35
CA LYS A 115 -7.06 16.75 -4.17
C LYS A 115 -6.07 17.63 -3.41
N GLN A 116 -4.89 17.10 -3.12
CA GLN A 116 -3.73 17.93 -2.78
C GLN A 116 -2.41 17.17 -3.04
N PHE A 117 -2.24 16.69 -4.26
CA PHE A 117 -0.91 16.58 -4.84
C PHE A 117 -1.02 17.08 -6.28
N ASN A 118 -0.20 18.07 -6.62
CA ASN A 118 -0.07 18.75 -7.91
C ASN A 118 -1.03 19.94 -8.17
N LYS A 119 -0.86 21.02 -7.37
CA LYS A 119 -0.74 22.42 -7.81
C LYS A 119 -0.88 23.36 -6.60
N THR A 120 0.20 23.57 -5.86
CA THR A 120 0.33 24.75 -5.02
C THR A 120 1.75 25.33 -5.10
N LYS A 121 1.80 26.56 -5.62
CA LYS A 121 2.66 27.67 -5.15
C LYS A 121 4.15 27.74 -5.50
N TYR A 122 4.57 27.35 -6.71
CA TYR A 122 5.89 27.81 -7.23
C TYR A 122 5.81 28.18 -8.72
N LYS A 123 4.95 29.14 -9.07
CA LYS A 123 5.03 29.80 -10.39
C LYS A 123 5.16 31.32 -10.35
N ASP A 124 5.07 31.95 -9.16
CA ASP A 124 5.14 33.40 -9.03
C ASP A 124 6.08 33.87 -7.91
N VAL A 125 7.10 33.07 -7.56
CA VAL A 125 8.22 33.60 -6.76
C VAL A 125 9.26 34.07 -7.75
N PRO A 126 9.55 35.38 -7.85
CA PRO A 126 10.68 35.87 -8.64
C PRO A 126 11.93 35.10 -8.23
N GLU A 127 12.69 34.57 -9.20
CA GLU A 127 13.93 33.82 -8.94
C GLU A 127 14.88 34.61 -8.01
N ASP A 128 14.80 35.94 -8.08
CA ASP A 128 15.51 36.92 -7.27
C ASP A 128 15.21 36.84 -5.76
N ILE A 129 14.02 36.38 -5.37
CA ILE A 129 13.61 36.21 -3.95
C ILE A 129 14.11 34.86 -3.41
N VAL A 130 14.11 33.80 -4.22
CA VAL A 130 14.65 32.48 -3.81
C VAL A 130 16.18 32.54 -3.65
N LYS A 131 16.87 33.29 -4.52
CA LYS A 131 18.33 33.45 -4.47
C LYS A 131 18.86 34.16 -3.23
N LYS A 132 18.04 34.99 -2.57
CA LYS A 132 18.52 35.82 -1.44
C LYS A 132 18.62 35.05 -0.11
N ASP A 133 17.88 33.94 0.02
CA ASP A 133 17.74 33.21 1.29
C ASP A 133 18.38 31.81 1.31
N ILE A 134 19.10 31.39 0.26
CA ILE A 134 20.06 30.29 0.40
C ILE A 134 21.31 30.87 1.08
N GLN A 135 21.15 31.26 2.35
CA GLN A 135 22.27 31.62 3.21
C GLN A 135 23.28 30.48 3.16
N SER A 136 24.52 30.80 2.81
CA SER A 136 25.66 29.92 3.02
C SER A 136 25.57 29.35 4.44
N LEU A 137 25.23 28.07 4.57
CA LEU A 137 25.14 27.44 5.89
C LEU A 137 26.53 27.48 6.50
N LYS A 138 26.67 28.21 7.61
CA LYS A 138 27.91 28.19 8.39
C LYS A 138 28.04 26.81 9.01
N LEU A 139 29.07 26.09 8.59
CA LEU A 139 29.51 24.86 9.21
C LEU A 139 30.32 25.21 10.47
N LYS A 140 30.67 24.17 11.25
CA LYS A 140 31.54 24.32 12.42
C LYS A 140 32.86 25.01 12.04
N ASP A 141 33.47 25.74 12.97
CA ASP A 141 34.80 26.36 12.81
C ASP A 141 34.93 27.35 11.64
N ASN A 142 33.88 28.17 11.40
CA ASN A 142 33.81 29.21 10.36
C ASN A 142 33.89 28.74 8.90
N TYR A 143 33.81 27.43 8.64
CA TYR A 143 33.66 26.93 7.27
C TYR A 143 32.27 27.24 6.71
N GLN A 144 32.17 27.47 5.41
CA GLN A 144 30.89 27.67 4.73
C GLN A 144 30.59 26.49 3.81
N LEU A 145 29.34 26.04 3.83
CA LEU A 145 28.84 25.09 2.85
C LEU A 145 28.61 25.83 1.52
N GLU A 146 29.49 25.58 0.57
CA GLU A 146 29.40 26.14 -0.78
C GLU A 146 28.72 25.14 -1.71
N TYR A 147 27.84 25.63 -2.57
CA TYR A 147 27.22 24.87 -3.65
C TYR A 147 27.35 25.64 -4.97
N ARG A 148 27.37 24.91 -6.08
CA ARG A 148 27.44 25.48 -7.44
C ARG A 148 26.03 25.62 -8.00
N GLU A 149 25.64 26.81 -8.41
CA GLU A 149 24.29 27.07 -8.94
C GLU A 149 24.00 26.29 -10.25
N GLU A 150 25.02 26.06 -11.07
CA GLU A 150 24.89 25.43 -12.40
C GLU A 150 24.44 23.96 -12.34
N ASP A 151 25.02 23.18 -11.43
CA ASP A 151 24.82 21.72 -11.35
C ASP A 151 24.41 21.24 -9.95
N GLY A 152 24.31 22.14 -8.97
CA GLY A 152 23.98 21.83 -7.58
C GLY A 152 25.09 21.09 -6.82
N TYR A 153 26.31 20.99 -7.37
CA TYR A 153 27.39 20.27 -6.69
C TYR A 153 27.84 21.02 -5.44
N ILE A 154 28.25 20.27 -4.44
CA ILE A 154 28.64 20.81 -3.14
C ILE A 154 30.15 20.70 -2.97
N ASN A 155 30.78 21.73 -2.40
CA ASN A 155 32.19 21.75 -2.08
C ASN A 155 32.46 20.82 -0.88
N ILE A 156 32.94 19.60 -1.17
CA ILE A 156 33.22 18.61 -0.14
C ILE A 156 34.55 18.85 0.57
N THR A 157 35.44 19.69 0.01
CA THR A 157 36.69 20.08 0.69
C THR A 157 36.37 20.84 1.96
N ASN A 158 35.50 21.84 1.89
CA ASN A 158 35.07 22.60 3.07
C ASN A 158 34.26 21.73 4.04
N LEU A 159 33.40 20.85 3.52
CA LEU A 159 32.63 19.90 4.33
C LEU A 159 33.53 18.97 5.15
N CYS A 160 34.53 18.35 4.52
CA CYS A 160 35.48 17.47 5.19
C CYS A 160 36.35 18.22 6.21
N LYS A 161 36.79 19.45 5.91
CA LYS A 161 37.53 20.31 6.84
C LYS A 161 36.70 20.65 8.08
N ALA A 162 35.43 21.01 7.92
CA ALA A 162 34.51 21.25 9.02
C ALA A 162 34.29 20.02 9.90
N GLY A 163 34.33 18.83 9.31
CA GLY A 163 34.29 17.55 10.03
C GLY A 163 35.63 17.06 10.58
N GLY A 164 36.73 17.79 10.37
CA GLY A 164 38.08 17.39 10.81
C GLY A 164 38.60 16.10 10.16
N LYS A 165 38.10 15.73 8.98
CA LYS A 165 38.50 14.49 8.27
C LYS A 165 39.01 14.80 6.87
N GLN A 166 39.81 13.89 6.30
CA GLN A 166 40.31 14.01 4.94
C GLN A 166 39.44 13.23 3.96
N PHE A 167 39.06 13.87 2.85
CA PHE A 167 38.27 13.24 1.78
C PHE A 167 38.91 11.94 1.25
N LYS A 168 40.25 11.89 1.15
CA LYS A 168 40.98 10.68 0.73
C LYS A 168 40.62 9.45 1.57
N HIS A 169 40.41 9.62 2.88
CA HIS A 169 40.04 8.51 3.75
C HIS A 169 38.64 8.00 3.42
N TRP A 170 37.66 8.89 3.24
CA TRP A 170 36.31 8.50 2.82
C TRP A 170 36.33 7.76 1.48
N ASN A 171 37.08 8.29 0.50
CA ASN A 171 37.16 7.73 -0.85
C ASN A 171 37.90 6.37 -0.90
N SER A 172 38.77 6.10 0.08
CA SER A 172 39.49 4.82 0.18
C SER A 172 38.64 3.66 0.69
N ILE A 173 37.52 3.93 1.36
CA ILE A 173 36.67 2.90 1.98
C ILE A 173 35.97 2.06 0.90
N ASP A 174 35.99 0.74 1.02
CA ASP A 174 35.39 -0.15 0.01
C ASP A 174 33.87 -0.01 -0.08
N LYS A 175 33.19 0.26 1.04
CA LYS A 175 31.75 0.61 1.05
C LYS A 175 31.49 1.85 0.19
N THR A 176 32.36 2.86 0.26
CA THR A 176 32.24 4.10 -0.52
C THR A 176 32.37 3.85 -2.01
N LYS A 177 33.36 3.04 -2.43
CA LYS A 177 33.53 2.69 -3.85
C LYS A 177 32.28 2.02 -4.42
N ARG A 178 31.75 1.01 -3.70
CA ARG A 178 30.50 0.34 -4.07
C ARG A 178 29.31 1.29 -4.11
N PHE A 179 29.22 2.21 -3.14
CA PHE A 179 28.19 3.24 -3.12
C PHE A 179 28.25 4.12 -4.37
N LEU A 180 29.44 4.57 -4.77
CA LEU A 180 29.63 5.39 -5.97
C LEU A 180 29.25 4.63 -7.26
N ASP A 181 29.62 3.35 -7.36
CA ASP A 181 29.26 2.52 -8.52
C ASP A 181 27.73 2.36 -8.66
N VAL A 182 27.06 2.04 -7.55
CA VAL A 182 25.59 1.91 -7.53
C VAL A 182 24.93 3.26 -7.82
N LEU A 183 25.44 4.34 -7.22
CA LEU A 183 24.92 5.68 -7.44
C LEU A 183 25.02 6.06 -8.91
N SER A 184 26.19 5.84 -9.52
CA SER A 184 26.44 6.10 -10.94
C SER A 184 25.44 5.43 -11.85
N SER A 185 25.17 4.14 -11.63
CA SER A 185 24.16 3.41 -12.41
C SER A 185 22.73 3.91 -12.18
N THR A 186 22.43 4.41 -10.98
CA THR A 186 21.09 4.86 -10.59
C THR A 186 20.77 6.24 -11.15
N VAL A 187 21.72 7.18 -11.08
CA VAL A 187 21.51 8.55 -11.58
C VAL A 187 21.86 8.70 -13.07
N GLY A 188 22.50 7.69 -13.67
CA GLY A 188 22.92 7.74 -15.08
C GLY A 188 24.12 8.67 -15.34
N ILE A 189 24.89 9.01 -14.31
CA ILE A 189 26.07 9.88 -14.38
C ILE A 189 27.31 9.01 -14.17
N PRO A 190 28.32 9.06 -15.06
CA PRO A 190 29.58 8.34 -14.88
C PRO A 190 30.27 8.64 -13.54
N THR A 191 30.90 7.64 -12.90
CA THR A 191 31.54 7.79 -11.57
C THR A 191 32.56 8.94 -11.51
N ASN A 192 33.27 9.21 -12.61
CA ASN A 192 34.23 10.32 -12.74
C ASN A 192 33.58 11.71 -12.84
N GLU A 193 32.29 11.79 -13.15
CA GLU A 193 31.54 13.04 -13.21
C GLU A 193 30.79 13.33 -11.91
N ILE A 194 30.47 12.29 -11.12
CA ILE A 194 29.86 12.41 -9.78
C ILE A 194 30.74 13.20 -8.81
N ILE A 195 32.07 13.10 -8.97
CA ILE A 195 33.06 13.84 -8.18
C ILE A 195 33.98 14.58 -9.15
N LYS A 196 33.93 15.92 -9.13
CA LYS A 196 34.71 16.79 -9.98
C LYS A 196 35.88 17.38 -9.19
N TYR A 197 37.08 17.24 -9.74
CA TYR A 197 38.29 17.83 -9.19
C TYR A 197 38.60 19.12 -9.93
N GLU A 198 38.55 20.24 -9.23
CA GLU A 198 38.93 21.53 -9.79
C GLU A 198 40.41 21.80 -9.50
N SER A 199 41.20 21.88 -10.57
CA SER A 199 42.65 22.00 -10.48
C SER A 199 43.05 23.48 -10.60
N GLY A 200 43.29 24.12 -9.46
CA GLY A 200 43.84 25.49 -9.36
C GLY A 200 45.18 25.55 -8.61
N ALA A 201 45.60 26.75 -8.21
CA ALA A 201 46.72 26.94 -7.28
C ALA A 201 46.48 26.15 -5.97
N ILE A 202 47.52 25.89 -5.16
CA ILE A 202 47.42 25.06 -3.94
C ILE A 202 46.24 25.45 -3.03
N HIS A 203 45.87 26.74 -3.01
CA HIS A 203 44.81 27.31 -2.19
C HIS A 203 43.41 27.28 -2.83
N GLU A 204 43.32 26.97 -4.13
CA GLU A 204 42.09 26.99 -4.96
C GLU A 204 41.60 25.58 -5.32
N ARG A 205 42.30 24.53 -4.88
CA ARG A 205 41.92 23.15 -5.13
C ARG A 205 40.69 22.78 -4.32
N SER A 206 39.55 22.73 -5.01
CA SER A 206 38.28 22.28 -4.45
C SER A 206 37.85 20.98 -5.11
N THR A 207 37.27 20.11 -4.29
CA THR A 207 36.58 18.91 -4.78
C THR A 207 35.09 19.16 -4.66
N TRP A 208 34.37 18.93 -5.74
CA TRP A 208 32.93 19.13 -5.85
C TRP A 208 32.27 17.78 -6.04
N ALA A 209 31.17 17.53 -5.34
CA ALA A 209 30.45 16.27 -5.47
C ALA A 209 28.94 16.47 -5.62
N HIS A 210 28.33 15.53 -6.33
CA HIS A 210 26.88 15.40 -6.45
C HIS A 210 26.20 15.41 -5.06
N PRO A 211 25.01 16.03 -4.89
CA PRO A 211 24.36 16.18 -3.59
C PRO A 211 24.22 14.88 -2.77
N GLN A 212 23.88 13.76 -3.42
CA GLN A 212 23.75 12.47 -2.73
C GLN A 212 25.09 11.95 -2.19
N VAL A 213 26.19 12.25 -2.86
CA VAL A 213 27.54 11.95 -2.34
C VAL A 213 27.87 12.85 -1.16
N SER A 214 27.56 14.13 -1.25
CA SER A 214 27.79 15.10 -0.19
C SER A 214 27.01 14.78 1.08
N ILE A 215 25.76 14.31 0.97
CA ILE A 215 24.97 13.79 2.10
C ILE A 215 25.61 12.54 2.71
N ASN A 216 26.15 11.63 1.89
CA ASN A 216 26.85 10.45 2.39
C ASN A 216 28.15 10.82 3.14
N ILE A 217 28.92 11.77 2.61
CA ILE A 217 30.11 12.32 3.27
C ILE A 217 29.73 13.00 4.59
N ALA A 218 28.65 13.80 4.60
CA ALA A 218 28.15 14.46 5.80
C ALA A 218 27.84 13.46 6.93
N GLN A 219 27.17 12.35 6.62
CA GLN A 219 26.93 11.25 7.56
C GLN A 219 28.23 10.62 8.07
N TRP A 220 29.20 10.39 7.18
CA TRP A 220 30.49 9.82 7.58
C TRP A 220 31.34 10.73 8.46
N ILE A 221 31.29 12.06 8.24
CA ILE A 221 32.09 13.00 9.04
C ILE A 221 31.49 13.27 10.43
N SER A 222 30.16 13.23 10.57
CA SER A 222 29.46 13.49 11.84
C SER A 222 28.51 12.34 12.18
N PRO A 223 28.86 11.52 13.20
CA PRO A 223 27.97 10.50 13.73
C PRO A 223 26.63 11.05 14.22
N GLU A 224 26.61 12.28 14.75
CA GLU A 224 25.38 12.95 15.20
C GLU A 224 24.44 13.20 14.02
N PHE A 225 24.99 13.64 12.88
CA PHE A 225 24.22 13.81 11.65
C PHE A 225 23.78 12.47 11.05
N ASP A 226 24.61 11.42 11.13
CA ASP A 226 24.24 10.05 10.70
C ASP A 226 23.02 9.51 11.46
N VAL A 227 22.99 9.70 12.78
CA VAL A 227 21.83 9.35 13.61
C VAL A 227 20.61 10.19 13.24
N LEU A 228 20.79 11.48 12.95
CA LEU A 228 19.69 12.36 12.55
C LEU A 228 19.06 11.93 11.21
N VAL A 229 19.88 11.59 10.21
CA VAL A 229 19.40 11.06 8.92
C VAL A 229 18.66 9.74 9.11
N SER A 230 19.18 8.84 9.95
CA SER A 230 18.52 7.58 10.29
C SER A 230 17.16 7.81 10.96
N LYS A 231 17.06 8.82 11.83
CA LYS A 231 15.82 9.21 12.50
C LYS A 231 14.79 9.76 11.52
N TRP A 232 15.19 10.59 10.55
CA TRP A 232 14.30 11.08 9.49
C TRP A 232 13.73 9.94 8.65
N VAL A 233 14.55 8.95 8.29
CA VAL A 233 14.09 7.76 7.57
C VAL A 233 13.05 7.00 8.42
N TYR A 234 13.30 6.82 9.71
CA TYR A 234 12.35 6.16 10.62
C TYR A 234 11.03 6.93 10.73
N GLU A 235 11.08 8.25 10.81
CA GLU A 235 9.89 9.10 10.84
C GLU A 235 9.07 9.00 9.56
N ILE A 236 9.73 8.96 8.39
CA ILE A 236 9.05 8.73 7.10
C ILE A 236 8.37 7.36 7.07
N MET A 237 9.03 6.32 7.58
CA MET A 237 8.43 4.98 7.63
C MET A 237 7.17 4.90 8.49
N ILE A 238 7.05 5.74 9.53
CA ILE A 238 5.91 5.76 10.44
C ILE A 238 4.82 6.71 9.97
N THR A 239 5.19 7.89 9.50
CA THR A 239 4.27 9.02 9.25
C THR A 239 4.06 9.34 7.77
N GLY A 240 4.93 8.82 6.89
CA GLY A 240 4.94 9.11 5.46
C GLY A 240 5.63 10.43 5.08
N LYS A 241 6.10 11.23 6.04
CA LYS A 241 6.79 12.50 5.81
C LYS A 241 7.84 12.77 6.88
N VAL A 242 8.64 13.82 6.69
CA VAL A 242 9.52 14.37 7.73
C VAL A 242 9.38 15.89 7.70
N ASP A 243 9.29 16.51 8.87
CA ASP A 243 9.33 17.97 9.00
C ASP A 243 10.66 18.38 9.67
N ILE A 244 11.49 19.11 8.93
CA ILE A 244 12.81 19.54 9.43
C ILE A 244 12.66 20.56 10.56
N SER A 245 11.55 21.28 10.62
CA SER A 245 11.26 22.28 11.66
C SER A 245 10.61 21.69 12.92
N ASP A 246 9.97 20.52 12.80
CA ASP A 246 9.27 19.83 13.88
C ASP A 246 9.68 18.35 13.93
N ASN A 247 10.92 18.09 14.37
CA ASN A 247 11.47 16.75 14.44
C ASN A 247 10.95 16.00 15.68
N LYS A 248 10.10 14.99 15.46
CA LYS A 248 9.58 14.12 16.54
C LYS A 248 10.70 13.40 17.28
N THR A 249 10.57 13.16 18.57
CA THR A 249 11.56 12.40 19.33
C THR A 249 11.50 10.89 18.99
N THR A 250 12.58 10.15 19.24
CA THR A 250 12.59 8.69 19.03
C THR A 250 11.52 7.99 19.87
N GLN A 251 11.27 8.48 21.10
CA GLN A 251 10.25 7.93 21.99
C GLN A 251 8.84 8.12 21.42
N GLU A 252 8.56 9.29 20.84
CA GLU A 252 7.29 9.57 20.16
C GLU A 252 7.10 8.66 18.94
N LEU A 253 8.15 8.49 18.13
CA LEU A 253 8.12 7.58 16.97
C LEU A 253 7.84 6.13 17.40
N ASP A 254 8.47 5.66 18.47
CA ASP A 254 8.25 4.32 19.01
C ASP A 254 6.83 4.13 19.55
N HIS A 255 6.26 5.15 20.19
CA HIS A 255 4.86 5.14 20.61
C HIS A 255 3.93 5.01 19.41
N MET A 256 4.10 5.86 18.40
CA MET A 256 3.32 5.84 17.17
C MET A 256 3.41 4.49 16.45
N ASN A 257 4.61 3.89 16.39
CA ASN A 257 4.80 2.58 15.77
C ASN A 257 4.01 1.47 16.50
N LYS A 258 4.02 1.49 17.85
CA LYS A 258 3.22 0.56 18.66
C LYS A 258 1.72 0.74 18.42
N GLU A 259 1.23 1.98 18.38
CA GLU A 259 -0.17 2.29 18.10
C GLU A 259 -0.58 1.83 16.70
N ASN A 260 0.22 2.13 15.68
CA ASN A 260 -0.01 1.69 14.30
C ASN A 260 -0.10 0.16 14.20
N LYS A 261 0.71 -0.57 14.96
CA LYS A 261 0.65 -2.04 15.03
C LYS A 261 -0.65 -2.53 15.69
N LEU A 262 -1.06 -1.90 16.79
CA LEU A 262 -2.31 -2.23 17.48
C LEU A 262 -3.53 -1.96 16.60
N LEU A 263 -3.55 -0.83 15.89
CA LEU A 263 -4.61 -0.47 14.95
C LEU A 263 -4.71 -1.48 13.81
N LYS A 264 -3.58 -1.88 13.20
CA LYS A 264 -3.55 -2.93 12.17
C LYS A 264 -4.14 -4.25 12.66
N ASN A 265 -3.79 -4.68 13.87
CA ASN A 265 -4.35 -5.91 14.46
C ASN A 265 -5.86 -5.78 14.69
N ARG A 266 -6.33 -4.62 15.15
CA ARG A 266 -7.76 -4.37 15.38
C ARG A 266 -8.55 -4.36 14.08
N ILE A 267 -8.01 -3.74 13.02
CA ILE A 267 -8.60 -3.78 11.67
C ILE A 267 -8.74 -5.23 11.20
N LYS A 268 -7.67 -6.02 11.27
CA LYS A 268 -7.70 -7.43 10.88
C LYS A 268 -8.74 -8.25 11.66
N LEU A 269 -8.88 -7.99 12.96
CA LEU A 269 -9.91 -8.63 13.78
C LEU A 269 -11.32 -8.24 13.32
N LEU A 270 -11.55 -6.95 13.07
CA LEU A 270 -12.84 -6.46 12.58
C LEU A 270 -13.18 -7.04 11.21
N GLU A 271 -12.23 -7.06 10.28
CA GLU A 271 -12.38 -7.72 8.97
C GLU A 271 -12.79 -9.18 9.14
N SER A 272 -12.15 -9.91 10.06
CA SER A 272 -12.51 -11.31 10.30
C SER A 272 -13.93 -11.48 10.85
N LYS A 273 -14.42 -10.55 11.68
CA LYS A 273 -15.80 -10.56 12.20
C LYS A 273 -16.82 -10.23 11.12
N VAL A 274 -16.52 -9.25 10.26
CA VAL A 274 -17.43 -8.80 9.19
C VAL A 274 -17.49 -9.81 8.04
N LEU A 275 -16.38 -10.50 7.74
CA LEU A 275 -16.28 -11.45 6.61
C LEU A 275 -16.73 -12.87 6.94
N GLN A 276 -17.06 -13.20 8.19
CA GLN A 276 -17.70 -14.48 8.50
C GLN A 276 -19.08 -14.52 7.85
N LYS A 277 -19.21 -15.25 6.73
CA LYS A 277 -20.48 -15.59 6.08
C LYS A 277 -21.38 -16.29 7.10
N GLN A 278 -22.29 -15.54 7.72
CA GLN A 278 -23.23 -16.12 8.67
C GLN A 278 -24.23 -17.03 7.94
N PRO A 279 -24.57 -18.20 8.51
CA PRO A 279 -25.54 -19.11 7.93
C PRO A 279 -26.90 -18.42 7.78
N ARG A 280 -27.51 -18.50 6.59
CA ARG A 280 -28.84 -17.94 6.35
C ARG A 280 -29.88 -18.77 7.09
N GLN A 281 -30.64 -18.14 7.98
CA GLN A 281 -31.82 -18.74 8.58
C GLN A 281 -32.85 -19.01 7.47
N THR A 282 -33.29 -20.26 7.33
CA THR A 282 -34.34 -20.67 6.39
C THR A 282 -35.69 -20.58 7.10
N PHE A 283 -36.63 -19.85 6.50
CA PHE A 283 -38.01 -19.72 6.99
C PHE A 283 -38.92 -20.60 6.14
N GLU A 284 -40.01 -21.12 6.70
CA GLU A 284 -41.05 -21.82 5.94
C GLU A 284 -41.58 -20.91 4.81
N GLU A 285 -41.90 -21.49 3.64
CA GLU A 285 -42.40 -20.78 2.43
C GLU A 285 -43.83 -20.22 2.59
N ASN A 286 -44.09 -19.51 3.68
CA ASN A 286 -45.37 -18.88 3.95
C ASN A 286 -45.50 -17.57 3.16
N LYS A 287 -46.48 -17.53 2.24
CA LYS A 287 -46.79 -16.32 1.46
C LYS A 287 -47.77 -15.42 2.20
N ASN A 288 -47.56 -14.11 2.09
CA ASN A 288 -48.35 -13.06 2.76
C ASN A 288 -48.30 -13.16 4.29
N VAL A 289 -47.21 -12.70 4.88
CA VAL A 289 -46.98 -12.72 6.33
C VAL A 289 -47.02 -11.32 6.93
N VAL A 290 -47.49 -11.25 8.17
CA VAL A 290 -47.23 -10.14 9.10
C VAL A 290 -46.17 -10.64 10.09
N TYR A 291 -45.16 -9.82 10.36
CA TYR A 291 -44.00 -10.21 11.16
C TYR A 291 -43.62 -9.12 12.16
N ILE A 292 -42.96 -9.56 13.24
CA ILE A 292 -42.27 -8.71 14.21
C ILE A 292 -40.77 -9.00 14.08
N VAL A 293 -39.98 -7.95 13.87
CA VAL A 293 -38.51 -8.04 13.86
C VAL A 293 -37.87 -7.00 14.75
N THR A 294 -36.68 -7.29 15.25
CA THR A 294 -35.86 -6.35 16.00
C THR A 294 -34.38 -6.56 15.71
N THR A 295 -33.52 -5.67 16.19
CA THR A 295 -32.07 -5.85 16.21
C THR A 295 -31.61 -5.87 17.66
N GLU A 296 -30.45 -6.47 17.96
CA GLU A 296 -29.91 -6.58 19.33
C GLU A 296 -29.94 -5.23 20.09
N TYR A 297 -29.56 -4.14 19.42
CA TYR A 297 -29.60 -2.80 20.01
C TYR A 297 -31.02 -2.25 20.23
N LYS A 298 -31.96 -2.59 19.36
CA LYS A 298 -33.35 -2.13 19.42
C LYS A 298 -34.16 -2.94 20.44
N GLU A 299 -33.91 -4.24 20.54
CA GLU A 299 -34.49 -5.11 21.55
C GLU A 299 -34.14 -4.65 22.96
N ALA A 300 -32.88 -4.27 23.21
CA ALA A 300 -32.44 -3.69 24.49
C ALA A 300 -33.15 -2.36 24.85
N GLN A 301 -33.83 -1.72 23.89
CA GLN A 301 -34.64 -0.52 24.09
C GLN A 301 -36.14 -0.83 24.13
N GLY A 302 -36.55 -2.11 24.05
CA GLY A 302 -37.95 -2.52 23.90
C GLY A 302 -38.55 -2.12 22.56
N HIS A 303 -37.73 -1.85 21.54
CA HIS A 303 -38.18 -1.37 20.23
C HIS A 303 -38.34 -2.54 19.25
N TYR A 304 -39.53 -2.66 18.67
CA TYR A 304 -39.85 -3.72 17.72
C TYR A 304 -40.50 -3.15 16.46
N LYS A 305 -40.19 -3.76 15.32
CA LYS A 305 -40.74 -3.38 14.04
C LYS A 305 -41.81 -4.36 13.59
N ILE A 306 -43.02 -3.85 13.34
CA ILE A 306 -44.16 -4.66 12.88
C ILE A 306 -44.42 -4.35 11.42
N GLY A 307 -44.21 -5.33 10.55
CA GLY A 307 -44.33 -5.14 9.10
C GLY A 307 -45.03 -6.30 8.40
N LYS A 308 -45.20 -6.13 7.08
CA LYS A 308 -45.79 -7.14 6.21
C LYS A 308 -44.88 -7.48 5.03
N ALA A 309 -44.95 -8.72 4.57
CA ALA A 309 -44.19 -9.18 3.40
C ALA A 309 -44.92 -10.32 2.67
N GLN A 310 -44.83 -10.35 1.34
CA GLN A 310 -45.26 -11.53 0.59
C GLN A 310 -44.33 -12.72 0.81
N ASP A 311 -43.04 -12.45 1.03
CA ASP A 311 -41.98 -13.43 1.22
C ASP A 311 -41.06 -12.88 2.32
N LEU A 312 -41.10 -13.53 3.49
CA LEU A 312 -40.37 -13.08 4.67
C LEU A 312 -38.86 -13.15 4.44
N GLN A 313 -38.39 -14.20 3.78
CA GLN A 313 -36.97 -14.44 3.55
C GLN A 313 -36.39 -13.37 2.63
N LYS A 314 -37.10 -13.01 1.55
CA LYS A 314 -36.71 -11.89 0.69
C LYS A 314 -36.72 -10.57 1.45
N ARG A 315 -37.73 -10.32 2.28
CA ARG A 315 -37.82 -9.07 3.06
C ARG A 315 -36.66 -8.90 4.04
N LEU A 316 -36.31 -9.97 4.76
CA LEU A 316 -35.18 -9.99 5.69
C LEU A 316 -33.84 -9.82 4.98
N SER A 317 -33.69 -10.37 3.77
CA SER A 317 -32.48 -10.14 2.98
C SER A 317 -32.25 -8.66 2.65
N THR A 318 -33.33 -7.87 2.48
CA THR A 318 -33.25 -6.42 2.29
C THR A 318 -33.02 -5.66 3.60
N LEU A 319 -33.52 -6.14 4.73
CA LEU A 319 -33.32 -5.48 6.03
C LEU A 319 -31.93 -5.73 6.60
N ASN A 320 -31.38 -6.92 6.37
CA ASN A 320 -30.09 -7.36 6.90
C ASN A 320 -28.88 -6.87 6.09
N THR A 321 -29.07 -5.87 5.21
CA THR A 321 -27.97 -5.20 4.51
C THR A 321 -27.20 -4.23 5.40
N SER A 322 -27.84 -3.66 6.43
CA SER A 322 -27.19 -2.74 7.38
C SER A 322 -27.02 -3.37 8.76
N ASP A 323 -28.12 -3.82 9.36
CA ASP A 323 -28.14 -4.41 10.71
C ASP A 323 -28.87 -5.76 10.68
N LYS A 324 -28.39 -6.73 11.48
CA LYS A 324 -29.03 -8.04 11.60
C LYS A 324 -30.36 -7.90 12.33
N HIS A 325 -31.45 -8.09 11.60
CA HIS A 325 -32.79 -8.19 12.14
C HIS A 325 -33.14 -9.65 12.44
N GLU A 326 -33.58 -9.89 13.66
CA GLU A 326 -34.08 -11.18 14.15
C GLU A 326 -35.61 -11.18 14.10
N VAL A 327 -36.19 -12.31 13.70
CA VAL A 327 -37.66 -12.48 13.65
C VAL A 327 -38.13 -13.00 15.00
N ILE A 328 -38.91 -12.19 15.70
CA ILE A 328 -39.52 -12.56 16.99
C ILE A 328 -40.81 -13.34 16.77
N TYR A 329 -41.62 -12.91 15.81
CA TYR A 329 -42.90 -13.53 15.49
C TYR A 329 -43.23 -13.37 14.01
N SER A 330 -43.91 -14.37 13.42
CA SER A 330 -44.49 -14.23 12.09
C SER A 330 -45.76 -15.07 11.94
N THR A 331 -46.73 -14.55 11.19
CA THR A 331 -48.02 -15.21 10.99
C THR A 331 -48.48 -15.04 9.54
N SER A 332 -49.02 -16.11 8.93
CA SER A 332 -49.43 -16.11 7.53
C SER A 332 -50.92 -15.80 7.33
N CYS A 333 -51.24 -15.19 6.19
CA CYS A 333 -52.58 -14.82 5.74
C CYS A 333 -52.91 -15.48 4.39
N LYS A 334 -54.17 -15.91 4.21
CA LYS A 334 -54.61 -16.59 2.98
C LYS A 334 -54.52 -15.73 1.73
N THR A 335 -54.73 -14.41 1.85
CA THR A 335 -54.73 -13.48 0.72
C THR A 335 -53.97 -12.20 1.07
N LYS A 336 -53.40 -11.54 0.05
CA LYS A 336 -52.75 -10.23 0.20
C LYS A 336 -53.67 -9.19 0.85
N LYS A 337 -54.95 -9.15 0.43
CA LYS A 337 -55.95 -8.23 1.01
C LYS A 337 -56.13 -8.42 2.52
N LYS A 338 -56.16 -9.68 2.99
CA LYS A 338 -56.25 -9.99 4.42
C LYS A 338 -54.99 -9.60 5.19
N MET A 339 -53.80 -9.77 4.58
CA MET A 339 -52.55 -9.31 5.16
C MET A 339 -52.51 -7.78 5.29
N ASP A 340 -52.91 -7.06 4.23
CA ASP A 340 -52.96 -5.59 4.23
C ASP A 340 -53.94 -5.07 5.29
N LEU A 341 -55.13 -5.67 5.38
CA LEU A 341 -56.13 -5.30 6.39
C LEU A 341 -55.65 -5.62 7.81
N LEU A 342 -55.01 -6.76 8.02
CA LEU A 342 -54.49 -7.16 9.34
C LEU A 342 -53.43 -6.19 9.83
N GLU A 343 -52.48 -5.80 8.98
CA GLU A 343 -51.42 -4.87 9.35
C GLU A 343 -51.99 -3.47 9.66
N GLN A 344 -52.95 -2.97 8.88
CA GLN A 344 -53.63 -1.71 9.17
C GLN A 344 -54.30 -1.73 10.55
N ILE A 345 -55.10 -2.76 10.84
CA ILE A 345 -55.79 -2.86 12.14
C ILE A 345 -54.79 -2.94 13.30
N VAL A 346 -53.68 -3.67 13.13
CA VAL A 346 -52.64 -3.80 14.15
C VAL A 346 -51.93 -2.47 14.37
N HIS A 347 -51.58 -1.75 13.30
CA HIS A 347 -50.95 -0.43 13.39
C HIS A 347 -51.86 0.61 14.04
N ASP A 348 -53.15 0.60 13.72
CA ASP A 348 -54.14 1.50 14.33
C ASP A 348 -54.32 1.21 15.83
N LYS A 349 -54.35 -0.07 16.22
CA LYS A 349 -54.43 -0.48 17.64
C LYS A 349 -53.16 -0.15 18.44
N LEU A 350 -52.01 -0.10 17.78
CA LEU A 350 -50.70 0.12 18.40
C LEU A 350 -50.19 1.54 18.23
N ASP A 351 -51.02 2.46 17.73
CA ASP A 351 -50.58 3.81 17.40
C ASP A 351 -50.09 4.57 18.64
N ASP A 352 -50.72 4.35 19.80
CA ASP A 352 -50.29 4.90 21.10
C ASP A 352 -48.88 4.44 21.53
N LYS A 353 -48.41 3.31 20.99
CA LYS A 353 -47.09 2.71 21.27
C LYS A 353 -46.06 3.01 20.17
N ARG A 354 -46.42 3.82 19.16
CA ARG A 354 -45.55 4.13 18.02
C ARG A 354 -44.48 5.15 18.41
N ILE A 355 -43.22 4.83 18.09
CA ILE A 355 -42.07 5.67 18.45
C ILE A 355 -41.93 6.88 17.50
N GLU A 356 -42.13 6.64 16.21
CA GLU A 356 -42.01 7.67 15.18
C GLU A 356 -43.23 7.65 14.25
N PRO A 357 -43.87 8.80 13.96
CA PRO A 357 -45.13 8.87 13.20
C PRO A 357 -45.09 8.21 11.81
N ASN A 358 -43.91 8.14 11.19
CA ASN A 358 -43.72 7.60 9.83
C ASN A 358 -42.91 6.30 9.79
N LYS A 359 -42.62 5.69 10.95
CA LYS A 359 -41.93 4.39 10.99
C LYS A 359 -42.78 3.32 11.65
N GLU A 360 -42.56 2.10 11.20
CA GLU A 360 -43.20 0.87 11.68
C GLU A 360 -42.60 0.38 13.02
N TRP A 361 -42.03 1.27 13.84
CA TRP A 361 -41.36 0.92 15.11
C TRP A 361 -42.24 1.27 16.31
N PHE A 362 -42.41 0.31 17.21
CA PHE A 362 -43.28 0.36 18.37
C PHE A 362 -42.50 -0.01 19.64
N VAL A 363 -42.89 0.55 20.78
CA VAL A 363 -42.32 0.21 22.11
C VAL A 363 -43.16 -0.85 22.78
N SER A 364 -42.55 -1.97 23.17
CA SER A 364 -43.18 -2.99 24.01
C SER A 364 -42.59 -2.93 25.42
N GLU A 365 -43.45 -3.15 26.41
CA GLU A 365 -43.07 -3.31 27.82
C GLU A 365 -42.98 -4.79 28.24
N GLU A 366 -43.39 -5.72 27.36
CA GLU A 366 -43.48 -7.17 27.61
C GLU A 366 -42.70 -7.97 26.54
N ASP A 367 -41.53 -7.50 26.12
CA ASP A 367 -40.67 -8.20 25.13
C ASP A 367 -41.42 -8.70 23.87
N ALA A 368 -42.31 -7.86 23.36
CA ALA A 368 -43.22 -8.09 22.22
C ALA A 368 -44.34 -9.11 22.43
N GLU A 369 -44.52 -9.70 23.62
CA GLU A 369 -45.66 -10.59 23.91
C GLU A 369 -47.00 -9.87 23.78
N ASP A 370 -47.05 -8.60 24.21
CA ASP A 370 -48.21 -7.72 24.07
C ASP A 370 -48.60 -7.54 22.59
N PHE A 371 -47.62 -7.37 21.71
CA PHE A 371 -47.84 -7.27 20.27
C PHE A 371 -48.31 -8.58 19.65
N ILE A 372 -47.75 -9.71 20.06
CA ILE A 372 -48.15 -11.04 19.57
C ILE A 372 -49.63 -11.30 19.88
N LYS A 373 -50.05 -11.05 21.13
CA LYS A 373 -51.46 -11.19 21.56
C LYS A 373 -52.40 -10.36 20.67
N ILE A 374 -52.05 -9.09 20.44
CA ILE A 374 -52.85 -8.18 19.61
C ILE A 374 -52.94 -8.65 18.15
N ILE A 375 -51.83 -9.11 17.56
CA ILE A 375 -51.82 -9.63 16.19
C ILE A 375 -52.71 -10.88 16.07
N GLU A 376 -52.66 -11.78 17.05
CA GLU A 376 -53.48 -13.00 17.04
C GLU A 376 -54.97 -12.70 17.16
N GLU A 377 -55.36 -11.79 18.06
CA GLU A 377 -56.74 -11.32 18.18
C GLU A 377 -57.25 -10.69 16.87
N CYS A 378 -56.46 -9.78 16.28
CA CYS A 378 -56.81 -9.13 15.02
C CYS A 378 -56.89 -10.15 13.87
N LYS A 379 -56.03 -11.17 13.87
CA LYS A 379 -56.05 -12.25 12.88
C LYS A 379 -57.33 -13.07 12.96
N GLN A 380 -57.88 -13.31 14.15
CA GLN A 380 -59.18 -13.98 14.29
C GLN A 380 -60.32 -13.14 13.69
N LEU A 381 -60.29 -11.82 13.88
CA LEU A 381 -61.28 -10.90 13.32
C LEU A 381 -61.26 -10.83 11.79
N VAL A 382 -60.07 -10.83 11.18
CA VAL A 382 -59.88 -10.79 9.72
C VAL A 382 -60.20 -12.14 9.04
N ASN A 383 -60.22 -13.23 9.81
CA ASN A 383 -60.52 -14.58 9.32
C ASN A 383 -61.97 -15.03 9.48
N LYS A 384 -62.74 -14.37 10.35
CA LYS A 384 -64.21 -14.37 10.27
C LYS A 384 -64.66 -13.65 8.99
#